data_AF-A0A7X4LNL5-F1
#
_entry.id   AF-A0A7X4LNL5-F1
#
_cell.length_a   1.000
_cell.length_b   1.000
_cell.length_c   1.000
_cell.angle_alpha   90.00
_cell.angle_beta   90.00
_cell.angle_gamma   90.00
#
_symmetry.space_group_name_H-M   'P 1'
#
loop_
_entity.id
_entity.type
_entity.pdbx_description
1 polymer ?
#
loop_
_entity_poly.entity_id
_entity_poly.type
_entity_poly.pdbx_seq_one_letter_code
_entity_poly.pdbx_strand_id
1 'polypeptide(L)'
;MIKHRIPALLLALSPIWVSASVYANDVKSVDPVASIDTKLTTKQSDIDAISSDYDTEAAKLQKLKNEQATLEREGEELVAKQKRAKSALDKQYSHLLDDPETDLVSFQKNYQEAWAAVKQNQTDQLNKKQEITESEMELAQLKQKRARLKTEYANLQESRIEARVKRLETELRQTSAIETSYKTTCSTTMTLGECASQGRHLTKQKAVKTFREQLLNGLTESSIAQQNVNGVELNITVQETQILRSGFEGSSDYYTQMKAQLQAKPEPVAACKLLNVSARYCLQGSNTKQKRTDKTWATVTVRSDQYNDAVTINGINYGSTPVEIVLPTGRHQVTVAKEGYETYNRVITINGNDTVWVKLRPNKED
;
A
#
# COMPACT_ATOMS: atom_id res chain seq x y z
N MET A 1 -74.49 -26.02 5.92
CA MET A 1 -74.77 -26.96 7.01
C MET A 1 -73.80 -28.11 6.91
N ILE A 2 -73.03 -28.36 7.97
CA ILE A 2 -72.63 -29.68 8.51
C ILE A 2 -71.50 -29.41 9.53
N LYS A 3 -71.79 -29.76 10.78
CA LYS A 3 -70.90 -29.74 11.96
C LYS A 3 -69.88 -30.89 11.86
N HIS A 4 -68.80 -30.84 12.64
CA HIS A 4 -68.24 -31.90 13.53
C HIS A 4 -66.86 -31.39 14.05
N ARG A 5 -66.79 -30.92 15.30
CA ARG A 5 -66.34 -31.65 16.51
C ARG A 5 -64.94 -32.24 16.41
N ILE A 6 -63.97 -31.60 17.08
CA ILE A 6 -62.73 -32.21 17.56
C ILE A 6 -62.56 -31.80 19.03
N PRO A 7 -62.23 -32.74 19.94
CA PRO A 7 -62.40 -32.55 21.38
C PRO A 7 -61.23 -31.84 22.03
N ALA A 8 -61.54 -31.16 23.14
CA ALA A 8 -60.58 -30.64 24.10
C ALA A 8 -59.74 -31.79 24.66
N LEU A 9 -58.42 -31.70 24.53
CA LEU A 9 -57.48 -32.49 25.29
C LEU A 9 -56.60 -31.53 26.09
N LEU A 10 -56.94 -31.43 27.38
CA LEU A 10 -56.12 -30.82 28.42
C LEU A 10 -54.86 -31.66 28.58
N LEU A 11 -53.70 -31.11 28.25
CA LEU A 11 -52.40 -31.62 28.68
C LEU A 11 -51.70 -30.52 29.47
N ALA A 12 -51.32 -30.90 30.68
CA ALA A 12 -50.86 -30.05 31.76
C ALA A 12 -49.66 -29.17 31.37
N LEU A 13 -49.78 -27.87 31.67
CA LEU A 13 -48.66 -26.94 31.78
C LEU A 13 -47.84 -27.28 33.03
N SER A 14 -46.71 -27.96 32.84
CA SER A 14 -45.59 -27.92 33.77
C SER A 14 -44.58 -26.87 33.27
N PRO A 15 -44.14 -25.90 34.10
CA PRO A 15 -43.10 -24.98 33.71
C PRO A 15 -41.76 -25.68 33.95
N ILE A 16 -41.32 -26.51 33.00
CA ILE A 16 -39.90 -26.90 32.98
C ILE A 16 -39.15 -25.69 32.44
N TRP A 17 -38.58 -24.91 33.36
CA TRP A 17 -37.49 -24.00 33.07
C TRP A 17 -36.30 -24.85 32.58
N VAL A 18 -36.32 -25.22 31.30
CA VAL A 18 -35.08 -25.60 30.61
C VAL A 18 -34.37 -24.29 30.35
N SER A 19 -33.54 -23.89 31.30
CA SER A 19 -32.42 -23.00 31.01
C SER A 19 -31.60 -23.72 29.95
N ALA A 20 -31.76 -23.31 28.69
CA ALA A 20 -30.76 -23.64 27.68
C ALA A 20 -29.46 -23.01 28.18
N SER A 21 -28.60 -23.82 28.79
CA SER A 21 -27.19 -23.51 28.93
C SER A 21 -26.66 -23.36 27.51
N VAL A 22 -26.73 -22.12 27.00
CA VAL A 22 -25.90 -21.70 25.88
C VAL A 22 -24.49 -21.88 26.40
N TYR A 23 -23.86 -22.99 26.01
CA TYR A 23 -22.43 -23.12 26.10
C TYR A 23 -21.88 -21.92 25.32
N ALA A 24 -21.39 -20.93 26.05
CA ALA A 24 -20.52 -19.92 25.50
C ALA A 24 -19.31 -20.68 24.99
N ASN A 25 -19.37 -21.07 23.71
CA ASN A 25 -18.19 -21.48 22.99
C ASN A 25 -17.25 -20.28 23.11
N ASP A 26 -16.10 -20.51 23.75
CA ASP A 26 -14.95 -19.62 23.68
C ASP A 26 -14.66 -19.37 22.19
N VAL A 27 -15.21 -18.28 21.67
CA VAL A 27 -14.75 -17.70 20.41
C VAL A 27 -13.38 -17.17 20.78
N LYS A 28 -12.36 -18.03 20.66
CA LYS A 28 -10.96 -17.59 20.63
C LYS A 28 -10.95 -16.40 19.69
N SER A 29 -10.70 -15.21 20.21
CA SER A 29 -10.64 -13.99 19.42
C SER A 29 -9.51 -14.19 18.42
N VAL A 30 -9.86 -14.59 17.20
CA VAL A 30 -8.88 -14.82 16.14
C VAL A 30 -8.19 -13.48 15.90
N ASP A 31 -6.87 -13.45 16.02
CA ASP A 31 -6.07 -12.27 15.71
C ASP A 31 -6.48 -11.74 14.32
N PRO A 32 -7.00 -10.50 14.23
CA PRO A 32 -7.44 -9.94 12.96
C PRO A 32 -6.36 -9.99 11.88
N VAL A 33 -5.08 -9.82 12.25
CA VAL A 33 -3.96 -9.89 11.30
C VAL A 33 -3.81 -11.30 10.73
N ALA A 34 -3.84 -12.33 11.58
CA ALA A 34 -3.76 -13.72 11.15
C ALA A 34 -4.93 -14.11 10.22
N SER A 35 -6.13 -13.59 10.48
CA SER A 35 -7.30 -13.82 9.61
C SER A 35 -7.19 -13.14 8.24
N ILE A 36 -6.45 -12.03 8.14
CA ILE A 36 -6.20 -11.34 6.88
C ILE A 36 -5.05 -12.04 6.14
N ASP A 37 -4.05 -12.53 6.85
CA ASP A 37 -2.93 -13.28 6.27
C ASP A 37 -3.42 -14.55 5.55
N THR A 38 -4.37 -15.29 6.13
CA THR A 38 -4.98 -16.44 5.46
C THR A 38 -5.76 -16.05 4.21
N LYS A 39 -6.49 -14.92 4.24
CA LYS A 39 -7.19 -14.41 3.05
C LYS A 39 -6.21 -13.98 1.95
N LEU A 40 -5.08 -13.36 2.32
CA LEU A 40 -4.04 -12.96 1.38
C LEU A 40 -3.40 -14.17 0.71
N THR A 41 -3.10 -15.24 1.46
CA THR A 41 -2.52 -16.46 0.86
C THR A 41 -3.50 -17.16 -0.07
N THR A 42 -4.78 -17.28 0.30
CA THR A 42 -5.81 -17.81 -0.61
C THR A 42 -5.94 -16.96 -1.87
N LYS A 43 -6.03 -15.63 -1.73
CA LYS A 43 -6.15 -14.73 -2.89
C LYS A 43 -4.92 -14.74 -3.79
N GLN A 44 -3.73 -14.90 -3.23
CA GLN A 44 -2.51 -15.08 -4.03
C GLN A 44 -2.60 -16.35 -4.87
N SER A 45 -3.02 -17.48 -4.26
CA SER A 45 -3.23 -18.73 -4.99
C SER A 45 -4.29 -18.60 -6.09
N ASP A 46 -5.39 -17.87 -5.85
CA ASP A 46 -6.42 -17.60 -6.87
C ASP A 46 -5.85 -16.78 -8.04
N ILE A 47 -5.00 -15.78 -7.75
CA ILE A 47 -4.32 -14.95 -8.77
C ILE A 47 -3.37 -15.80 -9.60
N ASP A 48 -2.61 -16.69 -8.95
CA ASP A 48 -1.64 -17.55 -9.62
C ASP A 48 -2.34 -18.58 -10.52
N ALA A 49 -3.43 -19.19 -10.04
CA ALA A 49 -4.27 -20.09 -10.82
C ALA A 49 -4.85 -19.39 -12.07
N ILE A 50 -5.49 -18.22 -11.90
CA ILE A 50 -6.04 -17.47 -13.04
C ILE A 50 -4.94 -16.97 -13.99
N SER A 51 -3.74 -16.69 -13.49
CA SER A 51 -2.61 -16.30 -14.35
C SER A 51 -2.14 -17.49 -15.19
N SER A 52 -2.09 -18.69 -14.61
CA SER A 52 -1.83 -19.92 -15.35
C SER A 52 -2.91 -20.19 -16.41
N ASP A 53 -4.20 -20.05 -16.05
CA ASP A 53 -5.31 -20.23 -17.00
C ASP A 53 -5.23 -19.20 -18.15
N TYR A 54 -4.86 -17.96 -17.85
CA TYR A 54 -4.65 -16.93 -18.86
C TYR A 54 -3.52 -17.30 -19.84
N ASP A 55 -2.40 -17.81 -19.33
CA ASP A 55 -1.26 -18.18 -20.16
C ASP A 55 -1.55 -19.40 -21.05
N THR A 56 -2.32 -20.37 -20.54
CA THR A 56 -2.77 -21.53 -21.33
C THR A 56 -3.74 -21.12 -22.44
N GLU A 57 -4.73 -20.27 -22.16
CA GLU A 57 -5.67 -19.78 -23.18
C GLU A 57 -4.97 -18.87 -24.19
N ALA A 58 -3.98 -18.07 -23.77
CA ALA A 58 -3.18 -17.26 -24.69
C ALA A 58 -2.36 -18.14 -25.67
N ALA A 59 -1.80 -19.25 -25.20
CA ALA A 59 -1.09 -20.20 -26.05
C ALA A 59 -2.05 -20.90 -27.03
N LYS A 60 -3.25 -21.27 -26.58
CA LYS A 60 -4.31 -21.82 -27.44
C LYS A 60 -4.74 -20.83 -28.53
N LEU A 61 -4.98 -19.58 -28.17
CA LEU A 61 -5.30 -18.52 -29.12
C LEU A 61 -4.21 -18.36 -30.18
N GLN A 62 -2.94 -18.38 -29.77
CA GLN A 62 -1.83 -18.31 -30.71
C GLN A 62 -1.80 -19.50 -31.67
N LYS A 63 -2.08 -20.71 -31.18
CA LYS A 63 -2.20 -21.91 -32.02
C LYS A 63 -3.32 -21.77 -33.04
N LEU A 64 -4.51 -21.33 -32.63
CA LEU A 64 -5.65 -21.11 -33.52
C LEU A 64 -5.33 -20.08 -34.61
N LYS A 65 -4.62 -18.99 -34.27
CA LYS A 65 -4.18 -17.98 -35.25
C LYS A 65 -3.19 -18.57 -36.28
N ASN A 66 -2.29 -19.44 -35.85
CA ASN A 66 -1.35 -20.11 -36.75
C ASN A 66 -2.07 -21.10 -37.70
N GLU A 67 -3.07 -21.83 -37.19
CA GLU A 67 -3.93 -22.73 -38.00
C GLU A 67 -4.74 -21.94 -39.03
N GLN A 68 -5.34 -20.81 -38.61
CA GLN A 68 -6.07 -19.91 -39.51
C GLN A 68 -5.18 -19.40 -40.65
N ALA A 69 -3.96 -18.95 -40.34
CA ALA A 69 -3.01 -18.50 -41.36
C ALA A 69 -2.59 -19.64 -42.32
N THR A 70 -2.63 -20.89 -41.87
CA THR A 70 -2.36 -22.05 -42.72
C THR A 70 -3.53 -22.35 -43.65
N LEU A 71 -4.76 -22.33 -43.13
CA LEU A 71 -5.99 -22.47 -43.93
C LEU A 71 -6.13 -21.36 -44.98
N GLU A 72 -5.68 -20.15 -44.68
CA GLU A 72 -5.66 -19.02 -45.63
C GLU A 72 -4.73 -19.30 -46.81
N ARG A 73 -3.51 -19.79 -46.53
CA ARG A 73 -2.54 -20.17 -47.58
C ARG A 73 -3.02 -21.33 -48.43
N GLU A 74 -3.57 -22.37 -47.81
CA GLU A 74 -4.18 -23.50 -48.53
C GLU A 74 -5.36 -23.04 -49.39
N GLY A 75 -6.14 -22.08 -48.89
CA GLY A 75 -7.24 -21.47 -49.64
C GLY A 75 -6.75 -20.79 -50.92
N GLU A 76 -5.64 -20.05 -50.87
CA GLU A 76 -5.03 -19.42 -52.05
C GLU A 76 -4.61 -20.46 -53.09
N GLU A 77 -4.00 -21.56 -52.65
CA GLU A 77 -3.60 -22.67 -53.53
C GLU A 77 -4.80 -23.38 -54.17
N LEU A 78 -5.86 -23.62 -53.39
CA LEU A 78 -7.11 -24.21 -53.88
C LEU A 78 -7.80 -23.30 -54.91
N VAL A 79 -7.83 -21.98 -54.68
CA VAL A 79 -8.35 -21.02 -55.66
C VAL A 79 -7.50 -21.02 -56.93
N ALA A 80 -6.18 -21.11 -56.83
CA ALA A 80 -5.31 -21.24 -58.00
C ALA A 80 -5.60 -22.54 -58.78
N LYS A 81 -5.80 -23.68 -58.08
CA LYS A 81 -6.18 -24.96 -58.68
C LYS A 81 -7.54 -24.89 -59.37
N GLN A 82 -8.53 -24.24 -58.75
CA GLN A 82 -9.85 -24.03 -59.32
C GLN A 82 -9.80 -23.17 -60.59
N LYS A 83 -9.01 -22.09 -60.60
CA LYS A 83 -8.78 -21.26 -61.80
C LYS A 83 -8.14 -22.06 -62.94
N ARG A 84 -7.15 -22.91 -62.63
CA ARG A 84 -6.53 -23.81 -63.63
C ARG A 84 -7.54 -24.82 -64.19
N ALA A 85 -8.32 -25.47 -63.33
CA ALA A 85 -9.37 -26.42 -63.75
C ALA A 85 -10.43 -25.73 -64.63
N LYS A 86 -10.83 -24.51 -64.28
CA LYS A 86 -11.73 -23.69 -65.09
C LYS A 86 -11.15 -23.40 -66.47
N SER A 87 -9.91 -22.92 -66.54
CA SER A 87 -9.26 -22.62 -67.82
C SER A 87 -9.11 -23.87 -68.70
N ALA A 88 -8.82 -25.04 -68.11
CA ALA A 88 -8.76 -26.30 -68.84
C ALA A 88 -10.14 -26.71 -69.38
N LEU A 89 -11.20 -26.58 -68.58
CA LEU A 89 -12.58 -26.85 -69.01
C LEU A 89 -13.02 -25.89 -70.13
N ASP A 90 -12.77 -24.59 -69.99
CA ASP A 90 -13.11 -23.57 -70.99
C ASP A 90 -12.40 -23.86 -72.33
N LYS A 91 -11.15 -24.37 -72.29
CA LYS A 91 -10.43 -24.82 -73.49
C LYS A 91 -11.12 -26.01 -74.17
N GLN A 92 -11.59 -27.00 -73.43
CA GLN A 92 -12.31 -28.13 -74.03
C GLN A 92 -13.65 -27.72 -74.64
N TYR A 93 -14.36 -26.77 -74.02
CA TYR A 93 -15.56 -26.20 -74.63
C TYR A 93 -15.28 -25.53 -75.98
N SER A 94 -14.11 -24.89 -76.15
CA SER A 94 -13.75 -24.30 -77.44
C SER A 94 -13.48 -25.36 -78.53
N HIS A 95 -12.94 -26.53 -78.16
CA HIS A 95 -12.66 -27.62 -79.10
C HIS A 95 -13.92 -28.33 -79.62
N LEU A 96 -15.04 -28.28 -78.89
CA LEU A 96 -16.33 -28.83 -79.37
C LEU A 96 -16.83 -28.18 -80.67
N LEU A 97 -16.38 -26.95 -80.96
CA LEU A 97 -16.73 -26.28 -82.21
C LEU A 97 -16.12 -27.00 -83.42
N ASP A 98 -15.01 -27.69 -83.22
CA ASP A 98 -14.25 -28.41 -84.25
C ASP A 98 -14.44 -29.94 -84.17
N ASP A 99 -14.63 -30.50 -82.97
CA ASP A 99 -14.81 -31.95 -82.71
C ASP A 99 -15.99 -32.22 -81.73
N PRO A 100 -17.15 -32.68 -82.24
CA PRO A 100 -18.34 -32.97 -81.42
C PRO A 100 -18.19 -34.13 -80.42
N GLU A 101 -17.19 -35.00 -80.57
CA GLU A 101 -17.01 -36.18 -79.69
C GLU A 101 -16.11 -35.91 -78.46
N THR A 102 -15.70 -34.65 -78.24
CA THR A 102 -14.83 -34.25 -77.12
C THR A 102 -15.44 -34.58 -75.74
N ASP A 103 -14.72 -35.31 -74.87
CA ASP A 103 -15.15 -35.60 -73.50
C ASP A 103 -15.05 -34.37 -72.58
N LEU A 104 -16.20 -33.87 -72.16
CA LEU A 104 -16.32 -32.77 -71.19
C LEU A 104 -16.52 -33.24 -69.75
N VAL A 105 -16.98 -34.49 -69.54
CA VAL A 105 -17.50 -34.93 -68.23
C VAL A 105 -16.37 -34.97 -67.22
N SER A 106 -15.19 -35.45 -67.61
CA SER A 106 -14.00 -35.48 -66.76
C SER A 106 -13.56 -34.07 -66.35
N PHE A 107 -13.54 -33.10 -67.27
CA PHE A 107 -13.15 -31.72 -66.99
C PHE A 107 -14.20 -30.98 -66.14
N GLN A 108 -15.50 -31.21 -66.37
CA GLN A 108 -16.59 -30.67 -65.56
C GLN A 108 -16.48 -31.16 -64.12
N LYS A 109 -16.26 -32.47 -63.93
CA LYS A 109 -16.06 -33.07 -62.61
C LYS A 109 -14.85 -32.49 -61.89
N ASN A 110 -13.70 -32.37 -62.57
CA ASN A 110 -12.48 -31.77 -61.99
C ASN A 110 -12.71 -30.32 -61.53
N TYR A 111 -13.44 -29.52 -62.31
CA TYR A 111 -13.80 -28.16 -61.90
C TYR A 111 -14.74 -28.14 -60.70
N GLN A 112 -15.77 -29.00 -60.70
CA GLN A 112 -16.72 -29.12 -59.58
C GLN A 112 -16.02 -29.52 -58.27
N GLU A 113 -15.09 -30.49 -58.32
CA GLU A 113 -14.28 -30.91 -57.18
C GLU A 113 -13.37 -29.79 -56.67
N ALA A 114 -12.69 -29.07 -57.57
CA ALA A 114 -11.85 -27.94 -57.18
C ALA A 114 -12.66 -26.80 -56.56
N TRP A 115 -13.87 -26.53 -57.08
CA TRP A 115 -14.77 -25.54 -56.50
C TRP A 115 -15.32 -25.97 -55.13
N ALA A 116 -15.68 -27.24 -54.98
CA ALA A 116 -16.12 -27.80 -53.69
C ALA A 116 -15.01 -27.68 -52.64
N ALA A 117 -13.75 -27.95 -53.00
CA ALA A 117 -12.61 -27.79 -52.09
C ALA A 117 -12.41 -26.34 -51.64
N VAL A 118 -12.51 -25.36 -52.55
CA VAL A 118 -12.47 -23.93 -52.19
C VAL A 118 -13.60 -23.59 -51.21
N LYS A 119 -14.82 -24.05 -51.47
CA LYS A 119 -15.98 -23.79 -50.61
C LYS A 119 -15.83 -24.42 -49.23
N GLN A 120 -15.27 -25.64 -49.16
CA GLN A 120 -14.98 -26.30 -47.89
C GLN A 120 -13.95 -25.49 -47.09
N ASN A 121 -12.83 -25.11 -47.70
CA ASN A 121 -11.81 -24.29 -47.03
C ASN A 121 -12.37 -22.94 -46.54
N GLN A 122 -13.23 -22.27 -47.31
CA GLN A 122 -13.93 -21.06 -46.87
C GLN A 122 -14.79 -21.30 -45.62
N THR A 123 -15.47 -22.45 -45.54
CA THR A 123 -16.26 -22.84 -44.38
C THR A 123 -15.36 -23.11 -43.17
N ASP A 124 -14.25 -23.82 -43.37
CA ASP A 124 -13.28 -24.12 -42.32
C ASP A 124 -12.63 -22.84 -41.76
N GLN A 125 -12.30 -21.86 -42.62
CA GLN A 125 -11.83 -20.54 -42.21
C GLN A 125 -12.87 -19.78 -41.38
N LEU A 126 -14.16 -19.84 -41.74
CA LEU A 126 -15.22 -19.18 -40.97
C LEU A 126 -15.36 -19.81 -39.58
N ASN A 127 -15.37 -21.15 -39.51
CA ASN A 127 -15.42 -21.88 -38.24
C ASN A 127 -14.21 -21.56 -37.36
N LYS A 128 -13.01 -21.54 -37.94
CA LYS A 128 -11.78 -21.22 -37.21
C LYS A 128 -11.74 -19.77 -36.74
N LYS A 129 -12.25 -18.81 -37.52
CA LYS A 129 -12.44 -17.41 -37.08
C LYS A 129 -13.42 -17.29 -35.91
N GLN A 130 -14.47 -18.10 -35.90
CA GLN A 130 -15.39 -18.17 -34.76
C GLN A 130 -14.67 -18.69 -33.51
N GLU A 131 -13.92 -19.81 -33.61
CA GLU A 131 -13.11 -20.34 -32.49
C GLU A 131 -12.11 -19.32 -31.95
N ILE A 132 -11.44 -18.56 -32.83
CA ILE A 132 -10.53 -17.47 -32.43
C ILE A 132 -11.29 -16.41 -31.64
N THR A 133 -12.48 -16.00 -32.11
CA THR A 133 -13.30 -14.98 -31.45
C THR A 133 -13.74 -15.45 -30.06
N GLU A 134 -14.15 -16.71 -29.94
CA GLU A 134 -14.52 -17.32 -28.65
C GLU A 134 -13.35 -17.35 -27.66
N SER A 135 -12.16 -17.76 -28.13
CA SER A 135 -10.93 -17.76 -27.34
C SER A 135 -10.50 -16.34 -26.92
N GLU A 136 -10.64 -15.33 -27.80
CA GLU A 136 -10.37 -13.92 -27.45
C GLU A 136 -11.32 -13.39 -26.37
N MET A 137 -12.60 -13.76 -26.43
CA MET A 137 -13.57 -13.41 -25.39
C MET A 137 -13.23 -14.06 -24.05
N GLU A 138 -12.86 -15.33 -24.04
CA GLU A 138 -12.45 -16.04 -22.83
C GLU A 138 -11.20 -15.39 -22.19
N LEU A 139 -10.20 -15.08 -23.01
CA LEU A 139 -8.98 -14.39 -22.57
C LEU A 139 -9.29 -13.01 -21.96
N ALA A 140 -10.24 -12.27 -22.54
CA ALA A 140 -10.69 -10.98 -22.00
C ALA A 140 -11.38 -11.15 -20.63
N GLN A 141 -12.20 -12.18 -20.45
CA GLN A 141 -12.84 -12.48 -19.17
C GLN A 141 -11.82 -12.87 -18.09
N LEU A 142 -10.84 -13.73 -18.43
CA LEU A 142 -9.76 -14.10 -17.52
C LEU A 142 -8.93 -12.89 -17.10
N LYS A 143 -8.63 -11.99 -18.04
CA LYS A 143 -7.93 -10.72 -17.76
C LYS A 143 -8.72 -9.85 -16.76
N GLN A 144 -10.03 -9.73 -16.95
CA GLN A 144 -10.89 -8.96 -16.05
C GLN A 144 -10.96 -9.60 -14.65
N LYS A 145 -11.14 -10.92 -14.56
CA LYS A 145 -11.14 -11.67 -13.29
C LYS A 145 -9.81 -11.47 -12.54
N ARG A 146 -8.68 -11.59 -13.24
CA ARG A 146 -7.35 -11.35 -12.68
C ARG A 146 -7.21 -9.94 -12.12
N ALA A 147 -7.67 -8.92 -12.85
CA ALA A 147 -7.60 -7.52 -12.39
C ALA A 147 -8.45 -7.27 -11.14
N ARG A 148 -9.65 -7.87 -11.07
CA ARG A 148 -10.50 -7.83 -9.88
C ARG A 148 -9.81 -8.47 -8.67
N LEU A 149 -9.27 -9.68 -8.82
CA LEU A 149 -8.57 -10.37 -7.73
C LEU A 149 -7.36 -9.58 -7.24
N LYS A 150 -6.58 -8.97 -8.15
CA LYS A 150 -5.46 -8.09 -7.78
C LYS A 150 -5.91 -6.87 -6.99
N THR A 151 -7.05 -6.28 -7.34
CA THR A 151 -7.63 -5.14 -6.59
C THR A 151 -8.08 -5.58 -5.20
N GLU A 152 -8.78 -6.71 -5.09
CA GLU A 152 -9.18 -7.29 -3.79
C GLU A 152 -7.95 -7.62 -2.92
N TYR A 153 -6.88 -8.16 -3.52
CA TYR A 153 -5.62 -8.43 -2.84
C TYR A 153 -4.96 -7.15 -2.31
N ALA A 154 -4.86 -6.10 -3.12
CA ALA A 154 -4.33 -4.81 -2.68
C ALA A 154 -5.14 -4.21 -1.52
N ASN A 155 -6.48 -4.29 -1.57
CA ASN A 155 -7.33 -3.85 -0.48
C ASN A 155 -7.11 -4.65 0.82
N LEU A 156 -6.84 -5.96 0.72
CA LEU A 156 -6.49 -6.79 1.87
C LEU A 156 -5.11 -6.43 2.43
N GLN A 157 -4.14 -6.05 1.58
CA GLN A 157 -2.84 -5.57 2.05
C GLN A 157 -2.96 -4.27 2.85
N GLU A 158 -3.78 -3.33 2.38
CA GLU A 158 -4.10 -2.10 3.12
C GLU A 158 -4.78 -2.43 4.46
N SER A 159 -5.82 -3.26 4.45
CA SER A 159 -6.52 -3.72 5.65
C SER A 159 -5.58 -4.43 6.64
N ARG A 160 -4.59 -5.16 6.15
CA ARG A 160 -3.57 -5.83 6.98
C ARG A 160 -2.74 -4.81 7.75
N ILE A 161 -2.33 -3.73 7.09
CA ILE A 161 -1.54 -2.67 7.73
C ILE A 161 -2.38 -1.98 8.82
N GLU A 162 -3.64 -1.64 8.52
CA GLU A 162 -4.56 -1.08 9.49
C GLU A 162 -4.75 -1.99 10.71
N ALA A 163 -4.94 -3.30 10.48
CA ALA A 163 -5.07 -4.28 11.56
C ALA A 163 -3.80 -4.39 12.42
N ARG A 164 -2.62 -4.39 11.80
CA ARG A 164 -1.32 -4.39 12.52
C ARG A 164 -1.15 -3.15 13.38
N VAL A 165 -1.45 -1.97 12.83
CA VAL A 165 -1.38 -0.69 13.57
C VAL A 165 -2.31 -0.73 14.78
N LYS A 166 -3.58 -1.09 14.58
CA LYS A 166 -4.58 -1.15 15.66
C LYS A 166 -4.21 -2.14 16.76
N ARG A 167 -3.65 -3.30 16.39
CA ARG A 167 -3.12 -4.29 17.33
C ARG A 167 -2.01 -3.67 18.16
N LEU A 168 -1.00 -3.08 17.52
CA LEU A 168 0.14 -2.47 18.20
C LEU A 168 -0.27 -1.28 19.08
N GLU A 169 -1.21 -0.44 18.65
CA GLU A 169 -1.76 0.64 19.48
C GLU A 169 -2.38 0.13 20.78
N THR A 170 -3.06 -1.02 20.73
CA THR A 170 -3.66 -1.65 21.90
C THR A 170 -2.59 -2.23 22.81
N GLU A 171 -1.57 -2.88 22.24
CA GLU A 171 -0.44 -3.45 22.98
C GLU A 171 0.43 -2.38 23.65
N LEU A 172 0.59 -1.19 23.05
CA LEU A 172 1.38 -0.09 23.60
C LEU A 172 0.70 0.61 24.79
N ARG A 173 -0.62 0.51 24.92
CA ARG A 173 -1.40 1.14 26.01
C ARG A 173 -1.47 0.22 27.22
N GLN A 174 -0.32 -0.02 27.85
CA GLN A 174 -0.22 -0.85 29.05
C GLN A 174 -0.03 -0.04 30.33
N THR A 175 -0.49 -0.63 31.43
CA THR A 175 -0.23 -0.21 32.80
C THR A 175 0.36 -1.40 33.55
N SER A 176 1.47 -1.20 34.26
CA SER A 176 2.10 -2.27 35.05
C SER A 176 2.81 -1.71 36.28
N ALA A 177 2.93 -2.56 37.30
CA ALA A 177 3.68 -2.28 38.52
C ALA A 177 5.09 -2.87 38.40
N ILE A 178 6.11 -2.01 38.36
CA ILE A 178 7.50 -2.45 38.26
C ILE A 178 8.19 -2.25 39.61
N GLU A 179 8.71 -3.34 40.16
CA GLU A 179 9.62 -3.29 41.29
C GLU A 179 11.07 -3.19 40.81
N THR A 180 11.80 -2.19 41.31
CA THR A 180 13.22 -2.03 40.99
C THR A 180 14.01 -1.59 42.21
N SER A 181 15.31 -1.87 42.17
CA SER A 181 16.27 -1.37 43.14
C SER A 181 17.48 -0.73 42.46
N TYR A 182 18.06 0.27 43.13
CA TYR A 182 19.27 0.95 42.69
C TYR A 182 20.14 1.30 43.91
N LYS A 183 21.47 1.23 43.71
CA LYS A 183 22.47 1.65 44.69
C LYS A 183 23.26 2.79 44.07
N THR A 184 23.31 3.93 44.77
CA THR A 184 24.06 5.11 44.35
C THR A 184 25.12 5.44 45.38
N THR A 185 26.32 5.79 44.93
CA THR A 185 27.40 6.25 45.80
C THR A 185 27.26 7.76 46.02
N CYS A 186 27.18 8.18 47.28
CA CYS A 186 27.07 9.58 47.68
C CYS A 186 28.41 10.30 47.48
N SER A 187 28.37 11.54 46.99
CA SER A 187 29.55 12.41 47.00
C SER A 187 29.92 12.79 48.44
N THR A 188 31.20 13.02 48.70
CA THR A 188 31.67 13.57 49.98
C THR A 188 31.20 15.02 50.21
N THR A 189 30.74 15.69 49.15
CA THR A 189 30.28 17.09 49.17
C THR A 189 28.76 17.25 49.26
N MET A 190 27.98 16.17 49.18
CA MET A 190 26.51 16.22 49.27
C MET A 190 26.02 15.87 50.69
N THR A 191 24.84 16.38 51.05
CA THR A 191 24.16 15.98 52.29
C THR A 191 23.56 14.58 52.17
N LEU A 192 23.32 13.93 53.31
CA LEU A 192 22.64 12.63 53.36
C LEU A 192 21.23 12.68 52.74
N GLY A 193 20.51 13.79 52.93
CA GLY A 193 19.18 13.99 52.36
C GLY A 193 19.21 14.14 50.84
N GLU A 194 20.19 14.87 50.30
CA GLU A 194 20.42 14.99 48.85
C GLU A 194 20.76 13.62 48.26
N CYS A 195 21.65 12.84 48.90
CA CYS A 195 21.97 11.49 48.43
C CYS A 195 20.73 10.58 48.41
N ALA A 196 19.91 10.63 49.47
CA ALA A 196 18.67 9.86 49.54
C ALA A 196 17.65 10.28 48.46
N SER A 197 17.58 11.58 48.13
CA SER A 197 16.74 12.09 47.04
C SER A 197 17.22 11.61 45.67
N GLN A 198 18.54 11.61 45.44
CA GLN A 198 19.17 11.15 44.22
C GLN A 198 18.95 9.64 44.02
N GLY A 199 19.15 8.83 45.07
CA GLY A 199 18.88 7.39 45.04
C GLY A 199 17.44 7.09 44.63
N ARG A 200 16.46 7.79 45.23
CA ARG A 200 15.04 7.67 44.83
C ARG A 200 14.80 8.07 43.38
N HIS A 201 15.42 9.14 42.90
CA HIS A 201 15.28 9.58 41.52
C HIS A 201 15.85 8.56 40.52
N LEU A 202 17.05 8.03 40.79
CA LEU A 202 17.71 7.03 39.94
C LEU A 202 16.95 5.69 39.93
N THR A 203 16.41 5.24 41.07
CA THR A 203 15.54 4.05 41.10
C THR A 203 14.26 4.27 40.28
N LYS A 204 13.64 5.45 40.37
CA LYS A 204 12.47 5.80 39.54
C LYS A 204 12.82 5.80 38.04
N GLN A 205 13.97 6.34 37.65
CA GLN A 205 14.44 6.28 36.26
C GLN A 205 14.67 4.83 35.80
N LYS A 206 15.25 3.99 36.65
CA LYS A 206 15.42 2.56 36.37
C LYS A 206 14.07 1.86 36.16
N ALA A 207 13.08 2.14 37.01
CA ALA A 207 11.73 1.59 36.85
C ALA A 207 11.11 1.97 35.49
N VAL A 208 11.22 3.24 35.08
CA VAL A 208 10.74 3.71 33.76
C VAL A 208 11.46 3.01 32.62
N LYS A 209 12.78 2.85 32.70
CA LYS A 209 13.58 2.14 31.68
C LYS A 209 13.19 0.67 31.58
N THR A 210 13.07 -0.03 32.71
CA THR A 210 12.66 -1.43 32.76
C THR A 210 11.24 -1.62 32.21
N PHE A 211 10.30 -0.74 32.55
CA PHE A 211 8.96 -0.76 31.96
C PHE A 211 8.97 -0.55 30.45
N ARG A 212 9.77 0.40 29.96
CA ARG A 212 9.94 0.64 28.52
C ARG A 212 10.45 -0.61 27.79
N GLU A 213 11.46 -1.28 28.34
CA GLU A 213 12.01 -2.51 27.77
C GLU A 213 10.98 -3.64 27.77
N GLN A 214 10.27 -3.86 28.89
CA GLN A 214 9.22 -4.86 28.97
C GLN A 214 8.07 -4.59 27.99
N LEU A 215 7.65 -3.33 27.88
CA LEU A 215 6.61 -2.92 26.93
C LEU A 215 7.00 -3.25 25.50
N LEU A 216 8.22 -2.89 25.07
CA LEU A 216 8.69 -3.11 23.70
C LEU A 216 8.96 -4.58 23.40
N ASN A 217 9.47 -5.33 24.38
CA ASN A 217 9.69 -6.78 24.24
C ASN A 217 8.37 -7.57 24.19
N GLY A 218 7.32 -7.07 24.83
CA GLY A 218 6.00 -7.70 24.88
C GLY A 218 5.13 -7.47 23.65
N LEU A 219 5.58 -6.68 22.66
CA LEU A 219 4.84 -6.43 21.42
C LEU A 219 4.86 -7.66 20.51
N THR A 220 3.76 -7.91 19.80
CA THR A 220 3.67 -9.00 18.81
C THR A 220 4.66 -8.83 17.66
N GLU A 221 5.05 -7.59 17.36
CA GLU A 221 6.03 -7.24 16.32
C GLU A 221 7.26 -6.55 16.92
N SER A 222 7.74 -7.06 18.06
CA SER A 222 8.83 -6.48 18.85
C SER A 222 10.12 -6.25 18.07
N SER A 223 10.48 -7.14 17.14
CA SER A 223 11.70 -7.01 16.33
C SER A 223 11.69 -5.74 15.46
N ILE A 224 10.59 -5.50 14.73
CA ILE A 224 10.42 -4.31 13.88
C ILE A 224 10.24 -3.07 14.75
N ALA A 225 9.47 -3.17 15.84
CA ALA A 225 9.26 -2.06 16.75
C ALA A 225 10.58 -1.56 17.37
N GLN A 226 11.46 -2.47 17.78
CA GLN A 226 12.78 -2.11 18.33
C GLN A 226 13.69 -1.44 17.30
N GLN A 227 13.66 -1.90 16.04
CA GLN A 227 14.43 -1.28 14.96
C GLN A 227 14.02 0.18 14.72
N ASN A 228 12.74 0.50 14.90
CA ASN A 228 12.17 1.81 14.60
C ASN A 228 11.77 2.62 15.85
N VAL A 229 12.35 2.30 17.01
CA VAL A 229 11.98 2.93 18.29
C VAL A 229 12.52 4.36 18.45
N ASN A 230 13.52 4.73 17.64
CA ASN A 230 14.16 6.03 17.70
C ASN A 230 13.17 7.13 17.28
N GLY A 231 13.01 8.17 18.12
CA GLY A 231 12.07 9.27 17.87
C GLY A 231 10.59 8.90 18.11
N VAL A 232 10.32 7.78 18.80
CA VAL A 232 8.98 7.39 19.24
C VAL A 232 8.73 7.79 20.69
N GLU A 233 7.71 8.61 20.89
CA GLU A 233 7.30 9.08 22.21
C GLU A 233 6.25 8.13 22.82
N LEU A 234 6.66 7.33 23.80
CA LEU A 234 5.76 6.42 24.52
C LEU A 234 5.01 7.08 25.69
N ASN A 235 5.41 8.31 26.06
CA ASN A 235 4.96 9.10 27.22
C ASN A 235 4.62 8.23 28.44
N ILE A 236 5.66 7.64 29.02
CA ILE A 236 5.52 6.80 30.21
C ILE A 236 5.35 7.70 31.43
N THR A 237 4.21 7.60 32.10
CA THR A 237 3.88 8.35 33.31
C THR A 237 4.00 7.46 34.53
N VAL A 238 4.58 7.98 35.61
CA VAL A 238 4.61 7.31 36.92
C VAL A 238 3.41 7.79 37.73
N GLN A 239 2.45 6.91 37.97
CA GLN A 239 1.22 7.22 38.70
C GLN A 239 1.46 7.21 40.21
N GLU A 240 2.07 6.15 40.72
CA GLU A 240 2.30 5.93 42.15
C GLU A 240 3.67 5.31 42.37
N THR A 241 4.33 5.67 43.48
CA THR A 241 5.60 5.08 43.90
C THR A 241 5.55 4.72 45.37
N GLN A 242 5.79 3.46 45.70
CA GLN A 242 5.90 2.95 47.06
C GLN A 242 7.34 2.53 47.34
N ILE A 243 7.98 3.15 48.33
CA ILE A 243 9.33 2.74 48.79
C ILE A 243 9.16 1.52 49.69
N LEU A 244 9.81 0.42 49.32
CA LEU A 244 9.79 -0.83 50.09
C LEU A 244 10.93 -0.87 51.10
N ARG A 245 12.13 -0.47 50.67
CA ARG A 245 13.35 -0.44 51.49
C ARG A 245 14.28 0.65 50.99
N SER A 246 14.85 1.43 51.91
CA SER A 246 15.88 2.41 51.58
C SER A 246 16.79 2.67 52.78
N GLY A 247 18.07 2.93 52.55
CA GLY A 247 19.01 3.21 53.62
C GLY A 247 20.46 3.29 53.15
N PHE A 248 21.32 3.78 54.03
CA PHE A 248 22.76 3.77 53.81
C PHE A 248 23.33 2.37 54.00
N GLU A 249 24.17 1.94 53.08
CA GLU A 249 24.91 0.68 53.15
C GLU A 249 26.41 0.99 53.14
N GLY A 250 27.10 0.66 54.23
CA GLY A 250 28.52 1.01 54.39
C GLY A 250 28.74 2.50 54.67
N SER A 251 29.83 3.05 54.16
CA SER A 251 30.29 4.42 54.48
C SER A 251 29.74 5.51 53.55
N SER A 252 29.32 5.16 52.33
CA SER A 252 28.98 6.16 51.30
C SER A 252 27.91 5.74 50.30
N ASP A 253 27.41 4.50 50.33
CA ASP A 253 26.36 4.08 49.39
C ASP A 253 24.97 4.24 49.99
N TYR A 254 24.01 4.64 49.16
CA TYR A 254 22.59 4.67 49.48
C TYR A 254 21.82 3.71 48.58
N TYR A 255 21.13 2.75 49.19
CA TYR A 255 20.27 1.79 48.52
C TYR A 255 18.82 2.25 48.52
N THR A 256 18.11 2.04 47.43
CA THR A 256 16.66 2.27 47.33
C THR A 256 15.99 1.18 46.50
N GLN A 257 14.95 0.57 47.08
CA GLN A 257 14.04 -0.37 46.45
C GLN A 257 12.61 0.20 46.50
N MET A 258 11.94 0.22 45.35
CA MET A 258 10.59 0.74 45.25
C MET A 258 9.76 -0.06 44.24
N LYS A 259 8.44 -0.02 44.43
CA LYS A 259 7.44 -0.46 43.47
C LYS A 259 6.78 0.78 42.85
N ALA A 260 6.82 0.88 41.53
CA ALA A 260 6.27 2.02 40.79
C ALA A 260 5.14 1.55 39.85
N GLN A 261 3.98 2.20 39.92
CA GLN A 261 2.87 2.03 38.97
C GLN A 261 3.11 2.93 37.76
N LEU A 262 3.28 2.31 36.59
CA LEU A 262 3.65 2.98 35.35
C LEU A 262 2.56 2.78 34.30
N GLN A 263 2.26 3.84 33.55
CA GLN A 263 1.30 3.82 32.45
C GLN A 263 1.93 4.43 31.20
N ALA A 264 1.87 3.70 30.09
CA ALA A 264 2.26 4.21 28.77
C ALA A 264 1.09 4.94 28.09
N LYS A 265 1.35 6.14 27.58
CA LYS A 265 0.41 6.94 26.79
C LYS A 265 1.08 7.39 25.48
N PRO A 266 1.32 6.46 24.55
CA PRO A 266 2.06 6.76 23.33
C PRO A 266 1.43 7.90 22.53
N GLU A 267 2.26 8.64 21.79
CA GLU A 267 1.78 9.61 20.80
C GLU A 267 0.87 8.92 19.75
N PRO A 268 -0.09 9.63 19.13
CA PRO A 268 -1.04 9.02 18.19
C PRO A 268 -0.40 8.24 17.03
N VAL A 269 0.81 8.62 16.62
CA VAL A 269 1.53 8.00 15.50
C VAL A 269 2.57 6.97 15.94
N ALA A 270 2.67 6.64 17.22
CA ALA A 270 3.71 5.77 17.77
C ALA A 270 3.70 4.38 17.09
N ALA A 271 2.52 3.77 16.95
CA ALA A 271 2.38 2.46 16.31
C ALA A 271 2.84 2.50 14.85
N CYS A 272 2.52 3.56 14.11
CA CYS A 272 2.95 3.71 12.72
C CYS A 272 4.46 3.89 12.60
N LYS A 273 5.07 4.70 13.48
CA LYS A 273 6.53 4.88 13.52
C LYS A 273 7.22 3.55 13.83
N LEU A 274 6.75 2.81 14.84
CA LEU A 274 7.30 1.51 15.25
C LEU A 274 7.18 0.44 14.15
N LEU A 275 6.08 0.45 13.38
CA LEU A 275 5.89 -0.46 12.24
C LEU A 275 6.55 0.04 10.94
N ASN A 276 7.14 1.23 10.95
CA ASN A 276 7.67 1.91 9.77
C ASN A 276 6.63 1.99 8.62
N VAL A 277 5.40 2.39 8.96
CA VAL A 277 4.32 2.59 7.99
C VAL A 277 3.89 4.06 7.97
N SER A 278 3.23 4.46 6.87
CA SER A 278 2.75 5.84 6.73
C SER A 278 1.83 6.23 7.89
N ALA A 279 2.03 7.43 8.44
CA ALA A 279 1.19 7.96 9.51
C ALA A 279 -0.31 8.02 9.17
N ARG A 280 -0.70 7.90 7.89
CA ARG A 280 -2.12 7.83 7.47
C ARG A 280 -2.89 6.71 8.18
N TYR A 281 -2.24 5.59 8.47
CA TYR A 281 -2.88 4.43 9.10
C TYR A 281 -3.21 4.64 10.59
N CYS A 282 -2.52 5.55 11.27
CA CYS A 282 -2.81 5.92 12.67
C CYS A 282 -3.74 7.14 12.77
N LEU A 283 -3.84 7.94 11.70
CA LEU A 283 -4.61 9.18 11.67
C LEU A 283 -5.95 9.06 10.92
N GLN A 284 -6.27 7.89 10.35
CA GLN A 284 -7.58 7.62 9.74
C GLN A 284 -8.69 7.73 10.80
N GLY A 285 -9.56 8.73 10.64
CA GLY A 285 -10.58 9.11 11.63
C GLY A 285 -10.33 10.46 12.30
N SER A 286 -9.10 10.97 12.20
CA SER A 286 -8.79 12.37 12.47
C SER A 286 -9.17 13.20 11.24
N ASN A 287 -10.44 13.59 11.14
CA ASN A 287 -10.85 14.75 10.33
C ASN A 287 -10.31 16.05 10.95
N THR A 288 -9.07 16.06 11.45
CA THR A 288 -8.30 17.28 11.48
C THR A 288 -7.74 17.44 10.08
N LYS A 289 -8.27 18.43 9.36
CA LYS A 289 -7.55 19.08 8.27
C LYS A 289 -6.24 19.66 8.85
N GLN A 290 -5.27 18.81 9.17
CA GLN A 290 -3.89 19.23 9.33
C GLN A 290 -3.29 19.23 7.94
N LYS A 291 -3.46 20.40 7.33
CA LYS A 291 -2.62 20.94 6.27
C LYS A 291 -1.17 20.55 6.60
N ARG A 292 -0.67 19.48 5.96
CA ARG A 292 0.75 19.12 6.02
C ARG A 292 1.51 20.22 5.30
N THR A 293 1.98 21.19 6.06
CA THR A 293 3.17 21.95 5.75
C THR A 293 4.17 21.60 6.83
N ASP A 294 4.71 20.38 6.77
CA ASP A 294 5.99 20.12 7.39
C ASP A 294 6.98 20.99 6.61
N LYS A 295 7.24 22.19 7.13
CA LYS A 295 8.25 23.11 6.63
C LYS A 295 9.59 22.40 6.76
N THR A 296 10.03 21.69 5.72
CA THR A 296 11.42 21.29 5.59
C THR A 296 12.25 22.56 5.43
N TRP A 297 13.37 22.70 6.13
CA TRP A 297 14.21 23.90 6.03
C TRP A 297 15.33 23.65 5.01
N ALA A 298 15.63 24.67 4.22
CA ALA A 298 16.61 24.65 3.15
C ALA A 298 17.45 25.93 3.18
N THR A 299 18.72 25.81 2.80
CA THR A 299 19.65 26.94 2.78
C THR A 299 19.56 27.66 1.44
N VAL A 300 19.31 28.96 1.47
CA VAL A 300 19.25 29.83 0.30
C VAL A 300 20.34 30.87 0.35
N THR A 301 21.14 30.95 -0.72
CA THR A 301 22.15 32.01 -0.89
C THR A 301 21.61 33.09 -1.83
N VAL A 302 21.64 34.36 -1.42
CA VAL A 302 21.26 35.49 -2.27
C VAL A 302 22.51 36.25 -2.69
N ARG A 303 22.68 36.48 -4.00
CA ARG A 303 23.81 37.23 -4.57
C ARG A 303 23.32 38.28 -5.56
N SER A 304 23.80 39.52 -5.41
CA SER A 304 23.58 40.60 -6.37
C SER A 304 24.85 40.89 -7.17
N ASP A 305 24.66 41.54 -8.33
CA ASP A 305 25.73 42.18 -9.09
C ASP A 305 26.20 43.52 -8.49
N GLN A 306 25.56 43.98 -7.40
CA GLN A 306 25.91 45.18 -6.64
C GLN A 306 26.32 44.83 -5.20
N TYR A 307 27.19 45.64 -4.60
CA TYR A 307 27.58 45.53 -3.18
C TYR A 307 26.84 46.55 -2.32
N ASN A 308 26.73 46.32 -1.01
CA ASN A 308 26.00 47.19 -0.07
C ASN A 308 24.52 47.40 -0.46
N ASP A 309 23.88 46.35 -0.98
CA ASP A 309 22.44 46.27 -1.16
C ASP A 309 21.76 45.76 0.13
N ALA A 310 20.45 45.86 0.22
CA ALA A 310 19.66 45.36 1.34
C ALA A 310 18.75 44.21 0.87
N VAL A 311 18.95 43.04 1.45
CA VAL A 311 18.18 41.83 1.18
C VAL A 311 17.09 41.68 2.24
N THR A 312 15.84 41.65 1.80
CA THR A 312 14.70 41.33 2.64
C THR A 312 13.96 40.11 2.10
N ILE A 313 13.56 39.20 2.98
CA ILE A 313 12.77 38.02 2.61
C ILE A 313 11.50 37.99 3.45
N ASN A 314 10.35 37.99 2.79
CA ASN A 314 9.03 38.13 3.42
C ASN A 314 8.93 39.34 4.36
N GLY A 315 9.65 40.43 4.05
CA GLY A 315 9.69 41.65 4.85
C GLY A 315 10.70 41.67 6.00
N ILE A 316 11.46 40.59 6.24
CA ILE A 316 12.52 40.54 7.26
C ILE A 316 13.86 40.86 6.61
N ASN A 317 14.65 41.76 7.21
CA ASN A 317 15.97 42.16 6.72
C ASN A 317 17.06 41.17 7.13
N TYR A 318 17.87 40.73 6.16
CA TYR A 318 18.96 39.77 6.34
C TYR A 318 20.34 40.37 6.06
N GLY A 319 20.43 41.68 5.81
CA GLY A 319 21.70 42.37 5.52
C GLY A 319 21.98 42.49 4.03
N SER A 320 23.25 42.56 3.65
CA SER A 320 23.69 42.78 2.26
C SER A 320 24.19 41.51 1.59
N THR A 321 24.11 41.45 0.25
CA THR A 321 24.65 40.30 -0.50
C THR A 321 26.19 40.30 -0.48
N PRO A 322 26.83 39.10 -0.57
CA PRO A 322 26.21 37.77 -0.52
C PRO A 322 25.76 37.38 0.90
N VAL A 323 24.57 36.80 1.01
CA VAL A 323 24.01 36.34 2.29
C VAL A 323 23.46 34.92 2.17
N GLU A 324 23.72 34.08 3.17
CA GLU A 324 23.24 32.70 3.28
C GLU A 324 22.20 32.61 4.39
N ILE A 325 21.02 32.08 4.08
CA ILE A 325 19.83 32.18 4.93
C ILE A 325 19.12 30.82 4.95
N VAL A 326 18.80 30.31 6.13
CA VAL A 326 18.02 29.07 6.24
C VAL A 326 16.53 29.43 6.24
N LEU A 327 15.83 28.99 5.21
CA LEU A 327 14.41 29.26 5.01
C LEU A 327 13.63 27.95 4.89
N PRO A 328 12.39 27.91 5.36
CA PRO A 328 11.52 26.79 5.11
C PRO A 328 11.18 26.64 3.61
N THR A 329 10.86 25.43 3.19
CA THR A 329 10.36 25.15 1.84
C THR A 329 8.98 25.78 1.67
N GLY A 330 8.73 26.25 0.45
CA GLY A 330 7.55 27.02 0.10
C GLY A 330 7.87 28.30 -0.65
N ARG A 331 6.88 29.17 -0.77
CA ARG A 331 6.99 30.43 -1.52
C ARG A 331 7.50 31.55 -0.63
N HIS A 332 8.56 32.21 -1.05
CA HIS A 332 9.19 33.33 -0.35
C HIS A 332 9.32 34.52 -1.29
N GLN A 333 8.94 35.70 -0.82
CA GLN A 333 9.17 36.95 -1.53
C GLN A 333 10.56 37.45 -1.19
N VAL A 334 11.46 37.43 -2.17
CA VAL A 334 12.81 37.99 -2.07
C VAL A 334 12.77 39.40 -2.65
N THR A 335 13.19 40.37 -1.85
CA THR A 335 13.31 41.76 -2.25
C THR A 335 14.75 42.23 -2.02
N VAL A 336 15.39 42.76 -3.05
CA VAL A 336 16.75 43.32 -2.99
C VAL A 336 16.68 44.77 -3.42
N ALA A 337 17.09 45.68 -2.54
CA ALA A 337 17.00 47.12 -2.76
C ALA A 337 18.36 47.78 -2.58
N LYS A 338 18.65 48.79 -3.41
CA LYS A 338 19.85 49.63 -3.30
C LYS A 338 19.50 51.03 -3.79
N GLU A 339 20.04 52.04 -3.12
CA GLU A 339 19.86 53.44 -3.54
C GLU A 339 20.42 53.65 -4.96
N GLY A 340 19.64 54.34 -5.81
CA GLY A 340 19.96 54.54 -7.23
C GLY A 340 19.58 53.39 -8.17
N TYR A 341 19.00 52.29 -7.66
CA TYR A 341 18.59 51.12 -8.45
C TYR A 341 17.11 50.80 -8.27
N GLU A 342 16.52 50.14 -9.27
CA GLU A 342 15.17 49.60 -9.21
C GLU A 342 15.14 48.43 -8.21
N THR A 343 14.21 48.48 -7.26
CA THR A 343 14.01 47.40 -6.28
C THR A 343 13.63 46.11 -7.00
N TYR A 344 14.46 45.09 -6.85
CA TYR A 344 14.14 43.74 -7.32
C TYR A 344 13.15 43.09 -6.36
N ASN A 345 12.01 42.62 -6.86
CA ASN A 345 11.02 41.89 -6.06
C ASN A 345 10.52 40.66 -6.81
N ARG A 346 10.76 39.47 -6.25
CA ARG A 346 10.34 38.20 -6.87
C ARG A 346 9.90 37.19 -5.82
N VAL A 347 8.79 36.50 -6.11
CA VAL A 347 8.40 35.30 -5.36
C VAL A 347 9.12 34.09 -5.94
N ILE A 348 9.93 33.43 -5.12
CA ILE A 348 10.61 32.17 -5.44
C ILE A 348 9.95 31.02 -4.70
N THR A 349 10.05 29.80 -5.25
CA THR A 349 9.58 28.58 -4.59
C THR A 349 10.79 27.75 -4.19
N ILE A 350 11.02 27.60 -2.90
CA ILE A 350 12.13 26.85 -2.32
C ILE A 350 11.67 25.40 -2.11
N ASN A 351 12.31 24.47 -2.80
CA ASN A 351 12.08 23.03 -2.64
C ASN A 351 13.30 22.30 -2.04
N GLY A 352 14.41 23.01 -1.85
CA GLY A 352 15.71 22.51 -1.38
C GLY A 352 16.75 23.64 -1.39
N ASN A 353 18.02 23.33 -1.16
CA ASN A 353 19.08 24.34 -1.16
C ASN A 353 19.19 25.00 -2.54
N ASP A 354 19.25 26.34 -2.59
CA ASP A 354 19.20 27.10 -3.85
C ASP A 354 20.02 28.40 -3.77
N THR A 355 20.35 28.98 -4.93
CA THR A 355 21.03 30.28 -5.03
C THR A 355 20.24 31.23 -5.92
N VAL A 356 19.84 32.37 -5.36
CA VAL A 356 19.10 33.41 -6.06
C VAL A 356 20.08 34.47 -6.55
N TRP A 357 20.24 34.54 -7.87
CA TRP A 357 21.01 35.59 -8.53
C TRP A 357 20.12 36.78 -8.89
N VAL A 358 20.50 37.95 -8.41
CA VAL A 358 19.80 39.21 -8.66
C VAL A 358 20.67 40.12 -9.49
N LYS A 359 20.08 40.67 -10.55
CA LYS A 359 20.71 41.72 -11.36
C LYS A 359 19.90 43.00 -11.19
N LEU A 360 20.47 44.00 -10.53
CA LEU A 360 19.82 45.29 -10.30
C LEU A 360 19.99 46.19 -11.53
N ARG A 361 18.94 46.95 -11.85
CA ARG A 361 18.98 47.95 -12.93
C ARG A 361 19.05 49.34 -12.30
N PRO A 362 19.92 50.25 -12.79
CA PRO A 362 19.88 51.64 -12.35
C PRO A 362 18.50 52.23 -12.60
N ASN A 363 18.03 53.08 -11.69
CA ASN A 363 16.82 53.85 -11.95
C ASN A 363 17.04 54.71 -13.19
N LYS A 364 16.02 54.82 -14.04
CA LYS A 364 16.03 55.85 -15.08
C LYS A 364 15.93 57.19 -14.37
N GLU A 365 17.01 57.96 -14.38
CA GLU A 365 16.92 59.40 -14.15
C GLU A 365 16.04 59.97 -15.28
N ASP A 366 15.02 60.74 -14.88
CA ASP A 366 14.37 61.72 -15.76
C ASP A 366 15.28 62.94 -15.93
#